data_AF-A0A1F7RLU6-F1
#
_entry.id   AF-A0A1F7RLU6-F1
#
_cell.length_a   1.000
_cell.length_b   1.000
_cell.length_c   1.000
_cell.angle_alpha   90.00
_cell.angle_beta   90.00
_cell.angle_gamma   90.00
#
_symmetry.space_group_name_H-M   'P 1'
#
loop_
_entity.id
_entity.type
_entity.pdbx_description
1 polymer ?
#
loop_
_entity_poly.entity_id
_entity_poly.type
_entity_poly.pdbx_seq_one_letter_code
_entity_poly.pdbx_strand_id
1 'polypeptide(L)'
;MPIKKDNIKYLSTGQTAKLLSVTPDTILKWIKSGRITAVRTVGGHYRVAEEVVAHFLTGQNPSIKIKNSDEESEPFRYCWDYFSKDSQANKECRSCVVYLSHAIKCYELSKIPGEYGYQGTFCETSCDECSFYLEQHLRPVKVLIATDNASLEKSFLSAAIDT
;
A
#
# COMPACT_ATOMS: atom_id res chain seq x y z
N MET A 1 20.92 -37.77 6.85
CA MET A 1 19.56 -37.19 6.80
C MET A 1 19.22 -36.90 5.34
N PRO A 2 18.15 -37.46 4.76
CA PRO A 2 17.81 -37.17 3.38
C PRO A 2 17.20 -35.77 3.27
N ILE A 3 17.78 -34.92 2.43
CA ILE A 3 17.25 -33.61 2.07
C ILE A 3 15.96 -33.87 1.29
N LYS A 4 14.81 -33.51 1.88
CA LYS A 4 13.50 -33.59 1.23
C LYS A 4 13.57 -32.72 -0.03
N LYS A 5 13.43 -33.35 -1.20
CA LYS A 5 13.44 -32.66 -2.49
C LYS A 5 12.06 -32.05 -2.68
N ASP A 6 11.87 -30.83 -2.20
CA ASP A 6 10.66 -30.07 -2.51
C ASP A 6 10.59 -29.90 -4.03
N ASN A 7 9.55 -30.45 -4.63
CA ASN A 7 9.41 -30.52 -6.08
C ASN A 7 8.95 -29.15 -6.60
N ILE A 8 9.88 -28.20 -6.67
CA ILE A 8 9.61 -26.83 -7.11
C ILE A 8 9.16 -26.87 -8.56
N LYS A 9 7.88 -26.58 -8.79
CA LYS A 9 7.29 -26.54 -10.11
C LYS A 9 7.61 -25.20 -10.77
N TYR A 10 8.26 -25.27 -11.94
CA TYR A 10 8.65 -24.11 -12.73
C TYR A 10 7.70 -23.89 -13.91
N LEU A 11 7.23 -22.66 -14.04
CA LEU A 11 6.35 -22.19 -15.10
C LEU A 11 7.14 -21.42 -16.16
N SER A 12 6.74 -21.56 -17.41
CA SER A 12 7.21 -20.68 -18.49
C SER A 12 6.61 -19.28 -18.37
N THR A 13 7.23 -18.29 -19.02
CA THR A 13 6.71 -16.93 -19.08
C THR A 13 5.27 -16.86 -19.60
N GLY A 14 4.90 -17.69 -20.58
CA GLY A 14 3.53 -17.76 -21.10
C GLY A 14 2.53 -18.36 -20.10
N GLN A 15 2.93 -19.37 -19.33
CA GLN A 15 2.10 -19.92 -18.26
C GLN A 15 1.91 -18.93 -17.12
N THR A 16 2.98 -18.26 -16.70
CA THR A 16 2.92 -17.19 -15.69
C THR A 16 2.03 -16.04 -16.15
N ALA A 17 2.16 -15.62 -17.41
CA ALA A 17 1.35 -14.57 -18.00
C ALA A 17 -0.16 -14.92 -17.96
N LYS A 18 -0.51 -16.16 -18.29
CA LYS A 18 -1.89 -16.66 -18.21
C LYS A 18 -2.44 -16.64 -16.78
N LEU A 19 -1.65 -17.04 -15.79
CA LEU A 19 -2.07 -17.04 -14.38
C LEU A 19 -2.24 -15.61 -13.83
N LEU A 20 -1.37 -14.69 -14.23
CA LEU A 20 -1.42 -13.29 -13.79
C LEU A 20 -2.31 -12.41 -14.67
N SER A 21 -2.98 -12.97 -15.68
CA SER A 21 -3.84 -12.26 -16.63
C SER A 21 -3.14 -11.06 -17.32
N VAL A 22 -1.87 -11.24 -17.69
CA VAL A 22 -1.05 -10.23 -18.40
C VAL A 22 -0.43 -10.82 -19.66
N THR A 23 0.30 -10.00 -20.43
CA THR A 23 1.04 -10.47 -21.60
C THR A 23 2.40 -11.08 -21.21
N PRO A 24 2.97 -12.00 -22.02
CA PRO A 24 4.32 -12.52 -21.78
C PRO A 24 5.42 -11.44 -21.77
N ASP A 25 5.24 -10.36 -22.53
CA ASP A 25 6.16 -9.22 -22.55
C ASP A 25 6.18 -8.49 -21.19
N THR A 26 5.00 -8.35 -20.56
CA THR A 26 4.87 -7.81 -19.20
C THR A 26 5.68 -8.65 -18.20
N ILE A 27 5.60 -9.99 -18.30
CA ILE A 27 6.39 -10.89 -17.44
C ILE A 27 7.89 -10.71 -17.68
N LEU A 28 8.33 -10.63 -18.93
CA LEU A 28 9.75 -10.40 -19.25
C LEU A 28 10.25 -9.06 -18.72
N LYS A 29 9.45 -7.99 -18.83
CA LYS A 29 9.76 -6.68 -18.24
C LYS A 29 9.90 -6.77 -16.73
N TRP A 30 8.98 -7.44 -16.05
CA TRP A 30 9.03 -7.63 -14.59
C TRP A 30 10.22 -8.47 -14.13
N ILE A 31 10.61 -9.48 -14.89
CA ILE A 31 11.82 -10.27 -14.61
C ILE A 31 13.07 -9.39 -14.76
N LYS A 32 13.19 -8.66 -15.87
CA LYS A 32 14.34 -7.76 -16.13
C LYS A 32 14.45 -6.64 -15.10
N SER A 33 13.32 -6.14 -14.61
CA SER A 33 13.28 -5.11 -13.57
C SER A 33 13.40 -5.67 -12.15
N GLY A 34 13.57 -6.98 -11.97
CA GLY A 34 13.69 -7.62 -10.65
C GLY A 34 12.40 -7.68 -9.82
N ARG A 35 11.22 -7.46 -10.44
CA ARG A 35 9.91 -7.54 -9.76
C ARG A 35 9.39 -8.97 -9.61
N ILE A 36 9.85 -9.89 -10.45
CA ILE A 36 9.56 -11.32 -10.38
C ILE A 36 10.88 -12.06 -10.48
N THR A 37 11.20 -12.88 -9.47
CA THR A 37 12.36 -13.76 -9.50
C THR A 37 12.13 -14.88 -10.51
N ALA A 38 13.09 -15.08 -11.42
CA ALA A 38 13.06 -16.15 -12.40
C ALA A 38 14.46 -16.75 -12.62
N VAL A 39 14.50 -18.03 -12.92
CA VAL A 39 15.72 -18.74 -13.31
C VAL A 39 15.84 -18.69 -14.83
N ARG A 40 17.02 -18.31 -15.32
CA ARG A 40 17.33 -18.35 -16.75
C ARG A 40 17.90 -19.72 -17.12
N THR A 41 17.33 -20.37 -18.12
CA THR A 41 17.85 -21.64 -18.65
C THR A 41 19.06 -21.40 -19.56
N VAL A 42 19.82 -22.45 -19.83
CA VAL A 42 20.94 -22.41 -20.79
C VAL A 42 20.52 -21.96 -22.20
N GLY A 43 19.27 -22.23 -22.59
CA GLY A 43 18.67 -21.76 -23.85
C GLY A 43 18.16 -20.31 -23.81
N GLY A 44 18.38 -19.58 -22.72
CA GLY A 44 18.03 -18.17 -22.58
C GLY A 44 16.58 -17.88 -22.18
N HIS A 45 15.73 -18.90 -22.06
CA HIS A 45 14.34 -18.75 -21.60
C HIS A 45 14.27 -18.58 -20.07
N TYR A 46 13.24 -17.87 -19.61
CA TYR A 46 12.99 -17.70 -18.18
C TYR A 46 11.98 -18.72 -17.64
N ARG A 47 12.20 -19.14 -16.40
CA ARG A 47 11.36 -20.02 -15.62
C ARG A 47 11.03 -19.39 -14.27
N VAL A 48 9.74 -19.26 -13.97
CA VAL A 48 9.24 -18.68 -12.72
C VAL A 48 8.74 -19.80 -11.83
N ALA A 49 9.17 -19.86 -10.57
CA ALA A 49 8.66 -20.86 -9.63
C ALA A 49 7.18 -20.56 -9.31
N GLU A 50 6.36 -21.61 -9.19
CA GLU A 50 4.91 -21.48 -8.91
C GLU A 50 4.64 -20.71 -7.61
N GLU A 51 5.49 -20.90 -6.59
CA GLU A 51 5.45 -20.15 -5.32
C GLU A 51 5.57 -18.64 -5.54
N VAL A 52 6.47 -18.18 -6.42
CA VAL A 52 6.67 -16.77 -6.73
C VAL A 52 5.42 -16.18 -7.37
N VAL A 53 4.74 -16.94 -8.23
CA VAL A 53 3.47 -16.53 -8.85
C VAL A 53 2.36 -16.43 -7.81
N ALA A 54 2.27 -17.39 -6.90
CA ALA A 54 1.30 -17.38 -5.80
C ALA A 54 1.51 -16.16 -4.89
N HIS A 55 2.75 -15.89 -4.50
CA HIS A 55 3.14 -14.71 -3.73
C HIS A 55 2.82 -13.38 -4.43
N PHE A 56 3.00 -13.34 -5.76
CA PHE A 56 2.66 -12.17 -6.55
C PHE A 56 1.14 -11.91 -6.57
N LEU A 57 0.31 -12.97 -6.60
CA LEU A 57 -1.14 -12.87 -6.53
C LEU A 57 -1.65 -12.42 -5.15
N THR A 58 -0.97 -12.79 -4.07
CA THR A 58 -1.34 -12.39 -2.70
C THR A 58 -0.78 -11.01 -2.30
N GLY A 59 -0.10 -10.31 -3.21
CA GLY A 59 0.54 -9.02 -2.94
C GLY A 59 1.79 -9.11 -2.08
N GLN A 60 2.23 -10.31 -1.71
CA GLN A 60 3.45 -10.56 -0.93
C GLN A 60 4.65 -10.66 -1.88
N ASN A 61 5.13 -9.56 -2.44
CA ASN A 61 6.25 -9.61 -3.38
C ASN A 61 7.57 -9.99 -2.66
N PRO A 62 8.19 -11.15 -2.94
CA PRO A 62 9.42 -11.58 -2.27
C PRO A 62 10.65 -10.72 -2.63
N SER A 63 10.53 -9.79 -3.58
CA SER A 63 11.62 -8.90 -4.02
C SER A 63 11.57 -7.50 -3.43
N ILE A 64 10.57 -7.18 -2.60
CA ILE A 64 10.62 -5.98 -1.78
C ILE A 64 10.94 -6.46 -0.36
N LYS A 65 12.17 -6.24 0.10
CA LYS A 65 12.45 -6.21 1.55
C LYS A 65 11.75 -4.97 2.13
N ILE A 66 10.42 -4.97 2.14
CA ILE A 66 9.70 -4.24 3.18
C ILE A 66 10.13 -5.01 4.41
N LYS A 67 10.98 -4.40 5.24
CA LYS A 67 10.99 -4.79 6.65
C LYS A 67 9.54 -4.59 7.05
N ASN A 68 8.77 -5.68 7.12
CA ASN A 68 7.57 -5.71 7.91
C ASN A 68 8.09 -5.49 9.34
N SER A 69 8.29 -4.22 9.71
CA SER A 69 7.92 -3.83 11.05
C SER A 69 6.44 -4.17 11.10
N ASP A 70 6.14 -5.33 11.68
CA ASP A 70 4.80 -5.75 12.10
C ASP A 70 4.30 -4.78 13.19
N GLU A 71 4.38 -3.48 12.92
CA GLU A 71 3.58 -2.45 13.54
C GLU A 71 2.46 -2.21 12.55
N GLU A 72 1.32 -2.81 12.85
CA GLU A 72 0.01 -2.55 12.27
C GLU A 72 -0.12 -1.04 11.99
N SER A 73 0.16 -0.61 10.75
CA SER A 73 -0.23 0.73 10.34
C SER A 73 -1.74 0.68 10.23
N GLU A 74 -2.42 1.04 11.33
CA GLU A 74 -3.86 1.19 11.42
C GLU A 74 -4.37 1.82 10.11
N PRO A 75 -5.25 1.12 9.37
CA PRO A 75 -5.69 1.56 8.05
C PRO A 75 -6.25 2.98 8.15
N PHE A 76 -6.05 3.78 7.09
CA PHE A 76 -6.64 5.12 7.04
C PHE A 76 -8.15 5.02 7.23
N ARG A 77 -8.65 5.65 8.30
CA ARG A 77 -10.09 5.76 8.57
C ARG A 77 -10.61 7.08 8.02
N TYR A 78 -11.78 7.05 7.39
CA TYR A 78 -12.48 8.26 6.99
C TYR A 78 -13.21 8.87 8.18
N CYS A 79 -13.60 10.15 8.11
CA CYS A 79 -14.24 10.83 9.24
C CYS A 79 -15.56 10.13 9.65
N TRP A 80 -16.35 9.64 8.69
CA TRP A 80 -17.59 8.91 9.01
C TRP A 80 -17.31 7.54 9.64
N ASP A 81 -16.25 6.84 9.25
CA ASP A 81 -15.90 5.55 9.87
C ASP A 81 -15.31 5.75 11.27
N TYR A 82 -14.60 6.86 11.48
CA TYR A 82 -14.03 7.22 12.78
C TYR A 82 -15.10 7.54 13.82
N PHE A 83 -16.10 8.34 13.43
CA PHE A 83 -17.15 8.78 14.36
C PHE A 83 -18.36 7.83 14.43
N SER A 84 -18.53 6.90 13.48
CA SER A 84 -19.60 5.91 13.53
C SER A 84 -19.27 4.74 14.46
N LYS A 85 -20.13 4.49 15.45
CA LYS A 85 -20.01 3.37 16.39
C LYS A 85 -20.16 1.99 15.72
N ASP A 86 -20.94 1.91 14.64
CA ASP A 86 -21.31 0.64 13.98
C ASP A 86 -20.68 0.45 12.58
N SER A 87 -19.61 1.19 12.26
CA SER A 87 -18.99 1.19 10.92
C SER A 87 -19.95 1.49 9.75
N GLN A 88 -21.10 2.11 10.04
CA GLN A 88 -22.06 2.57 9.05
C GLN A 88 -22.17 4.08 9.10
N ALA A 89 -21.88 4.74 7.99
CA ALA A 89 -22.05 6.17 7.85
C ALA A 89 -23.53 6.56 7.98
N ASN A 90 -23.81 7.66 8.70
CA ASN A 90 -25.17 8.19 8.84
C ASN A 90 -25.76 8.57 7.46
N LYS A 91 -27.10 8.63 7.34
CA LYS A 91 -27.79 9.00 6.10
C LYS A 91 -27.33 10.35 5.55
N GLU A 92 -27.04 11.30 6.43
CA GLU A 92 -26.53 12.62 6.08
C GLU A 92 -25.12 12.59 5.48
N CYS A 93 -24.29 11.63 5.87
CA CYS A 93 -22.98 11.46 5.25
C CYS A 93 -23.09 11.05 3.79
N ARG A 94 -24.15 10.33 3.39
CA ARG A 94 -24.29 9.84 1.99
C ARG A 94 -24.47 10.96 0.96
N SER A 95 -24.88 12.14 1.38
CA SER A 95 -24.95 13.35 0.54
C SER A 95 -23.76 14.29 0.75
N CYS A 96 -22.76 13.88 1.54
CA CYS A 96 -21.58 14.67 1.83
C CYS A 96 -20.49 14.54 0.79
N VAL A 97 -19.95 15.66 0.34
CA VAL A 97 -18.84 15.76 -0.60
C VAL A 97 -17.62 15.01 -0.08
N VAL A 98 -17.39 15.00 1.24
CA VAL A 98 -16.28 14.24 1.85
C VAL A 98 -16.52 12.74 1.68
N TYR A 99 -17.76 12.28 1.89
CA TYR A 99 -18.14 10.87 1.70
C TYR A 99 -18.09 10.47 0.22
N LEU A 100 -18.72 11.26 -0.64
CA LEU A 100 -18.82 11.01 -2.08
C LEU A 100 -17.46 11.02 -2.77
N SER A 101 -16.53 11.87 -2.34
CA SER A 101 -15.15 11.94 -2.87
C SER A 101 -14.18 10.98 -2.19
N HIS A 102 -14.62 10.26 -1.15
CA HIS A 102 -13.74 9.51 -0.25
C HIS A 102 -12.55 10.33 0.25
N ALA A 103 -12.80 11.58 0.65
CA ALA A 103 -11.75 12.48 1.11
C ALA A 103 -11.27 12.08 2.51
N ILE A 104 -9.96 11.81 2.61
CA ILE A 104 -9.28 11.54 3.89
C ILE A 104 -9.28 12.79 4.78
N LYS A 105 -9.22 13.98 4.17
CA LYS A 105 -9.07 15.28 4.85
C LYS A 105 -10.38 16.06 4.85
N CYS A 106 -11.32 15.68 5.72
CA CYS A 106 -12.60 16.39 5.85
C CYS A 106 -12.43 17.89 6.13
N TYR A 107 -11.38 18.27 6.86
CA TYR A 107 -11.04 19.64 7.25
C TYR A 107 -10.55 20.55 6.09
N GLU A 108 -10.14 19.99 4.95
CA GLU A 108 -9.86 20.81 3.76
C GLU A 108 -11.15 21.14 3.02
N LEU A 109 -12.07 20.18 2.97
CA LEU A 109 -13.37 20.37 2.33
C LEU A 109 -14.31 21.22 3.19
N SER A 110 -14.14 21.26 4.51
CA SER A 110 -14.88 22.18 5.40
C SER A 110 -14.59 23.66 5.14
N LYS A 111 -13.44 23.99 4.51
CA LYS A 111 -13.07 25.36 4.14
C LYS A 111 -13.77 25.84 2.87
N ILE A 112 -14.44 24.94 2.14
CA ILE A 112 -15.15 25.29 0.90
C ILE A 112 -16.54 25.84 1.27
N PRO A 113 -16.95 27.02 0.77
CA PRO A 113 -18.24 27.63 1.08
C PRO A 113 -19.45 26.71 0.79
N GLY A 114 -20.44 26.79 1.68
CA GLY A 114 -21.48 25.79 1.93
C GLY A 114 -22.56 25.54 0.87
N GLU A 115 -22.40 26.05 -0.37
CA GLU A 115 -23.28 25.61 -1.46
C GLU A 115 -22.94 24.19 -1.95
N TYR A 116 -21.75 23.70 -1.64
CA TYR A 116 -21.24 22.41 -2.10
C TYR A 116 -20.96 21.46 -0.93
N GLY A 117 -22.02 21.00 -0.28
CA GLY A 117 -22.11 19.61 0.17
C GLY A 117 -21.18 19.14 1.29
N TYR A 118 -20.57 19.97 2.13
CA TYR A 118 -19.97 19.49 3.39
C TYR A 118 -20.97 19.58 4.54
N GLN A 119 -21.31 18.43 5.15
CA GLN A 119 -22.39 18.35 6.16
C GLN A 119 -21.88 18.54 7.59
N GLY A 120 -20.60 18.25 7.86
CA GLY A 120 -20.05 18.38 9.21
C GLY A 120 -20.84 17.63 10.30
N THR A 121 -21.54 16.53 9.96
CA THR A 121 -22.50 15.85 10.85
C THR A 121 -21.95 15.49 12.24
N PHE A 122 -20.64 15.25 12.36
CA PHE A 122 -19.97 14.88 13.62
C PHE A 122 -19.06 15.99 14.16
N CYS A 123 -19.06 17.17 13.56
CA CYS A 123 -18.19 18.28 13.94
C CYS A 123 -18.87 19.11 15.03
N GLU A 124 -18.54 18.81 16.29
CA GLU A 124 -19.01 19.55 17.46
C GLU A 124 -18.05 20.70 17.84
N THR A 125 -16.75 20.51 17.60
CA THR A 125 -15.67 21.44 17.93
C THR A 125 -14.92 21.93 16.68
N SER A 126 -14.03 22.90 16.86
CA SER A 126 -13.10 23.33 15.82
C SER A 126 -12.15 22.19 15.40
N CYS A 127 -11.57 22.27 14.19
CA CYS A 127 -10.64 21.22 13.73
C CYS A 127 -9.43 21.08 14.65
N ASP A 128 -8.92 22.17 15.23
CA ASP A 128 -7.77 22.16 16.14
C ASP A 128 -8.00 21.33 17.41
N GLU A 129 -9.27 21.10 17.77
CA GLU A 129 -9.69 20.33 18.96
C GLU A 129 -10.40 19.02 18.58
N CYS A 130 -10.43 18.66 17.29
CA CYS A 130 -11.13 17.48 16.81
C CYS A 130 -10.23 16.24 16.88
N SER A 131 -10.66 15.19 17.60
CA SER A 131 -9.88 13.95 17.77
C SER A 131 -9.48 13.30 16.44
N PHE A 132 -10.37 13.30 15.45
CA PHE A 132 -10.07 12.79 14.11
C PHE A 132 -9.00 13.64 13.40
N TYR A 133 -9.10 14.98 13.50
CA TYR A 133 -8.13 15.88 12.90
C TYR A 133 -6.75 15.69 13.51
N LEU A 134 -6.66 15.67 14.84
CA LEU A 134 -5.40 15.49 15.57
C LEU A 134 -4.76 14.14 15.20
N GLU A 135 -5.54 13.07 15.15
CA GLU A 135 -5.01 11.75 14.77
C GLU A 135 -4.50 11.73 13.32
N GLN A 136 -5.22 12.33 12.37
CA GLN A 136 -4.81 12.32 10.97
C GLN A 136 -3.67 13.31 10.67
N HIS A 137 -3.62 14.44 11.37
CA HIS A 137 -2.64 15.49 11.13
C HIS A 137 -1.31 15.24 11.87
N LEU A 138 -1.34 14.46 12.96
CA LEU A 138 -0.15 14.08 13.72
C LEU A 138 0.39 12.69 13.33
N ARG A 139 -0.23 12.02 12.33
CA ARG A 139 0.27 10.73 11.86
C ARG A 139 1.67 10.90 11.25
N PRO A 140 2.69 10.18 11.76
CA PRO A 140 4.03 10.23 11.21
C PRO A 140 4.00 9.69 9.77
N VAL A 141 4.49 10.48 8.82
CA VAL A 141 4.59 10.06 7.42
C VAL A 141 5.79 9.13 7.28
N LYS A 142 5.54 7.85 7.00
CA LYS A 142 6.60 6.90 6.62
C LYS A 142 7.07 7.24 5.21
N VAL A 143 8.22 7.91 5.09
CA VAL A 143 8.81 8.26 3.79
C VAL A 143 9.80 7.17 3.36
N LEU A 144 9.55 6.55 2.20
CA LEU A 144 10.53 5.68 1.55
C LEU A 144 11.49 6.53 0.72
N ILE A 145 12.77 6.52 1.06
CA ILE A 145 13.81 7.23 0.32
C ILE A 145 14.58 6.21 -0.53
N ALA A 146 14.46 6.32 -1.86
CA ALA A 146 15.25 5.55 -2.81
C ALA A 146 16.36 6.44 -3.37
N THR A 147 17.61 6.16 -2.99
CA THR A 147 18.80 6.93 -3.39
C THR A 147 19.94 5.96 -3.73
N ASP A 148 20.76 6.31 -4.72
CA ASP A 148 22.03 5.66 -5.02
C ASP A 148 23.23 6.41 -4.39
N ASN A 149 22.95 7.53 -3.70
CA ASN A 149 23.94 8.36 -3.05
C ASN A 149 24.22 7.87 -1.61
N ALA A 150 25.39 7.24 -1.44
CA ALA A 150 25.83 6.68 -0.16
C ALA A 150 26.00 7.73 0.97
N SER A 151 26.20 9.00 0.64
CA SER A 151 26.30 10.07 1.65
C SER A 151 24.92 10.40 2.24
N LEU A 152 23.87 10.40 1.40
CA LEU A 152 22.49 10.64 1.83
C LEU A 152 21.96 9.47 2.68
N GLU A 153 22.28 8.23 2.29
CA GLU A 153 21.88 7.04 3.04
C GLU A 153 22.35 7.09 4.51
N LYS A 154 23.60 7.52 4.74
CA LYS A 154 24.16 7.65 6.09
C LYS A 154 23.50 8.76 6.91
N SER A 155 23.18 9.91 6.30
CA SER A 155 22.52 11.02 7.00
C SER A 155 21.09 10.69 7.43
N PHE A 156 20.36 9.89 6.64
CA PHE A 156 18.99 9.49 7.00
C PHE A 156 18.96 8.38 8.06
N LEU A 157 19.95 7.48 8.07
CA LEU A 157 20.07 6.45 9.11
C LEU A 157 20.43 7.03 10.48
N SER A 158 21.22 8.10 10.55
CA SER A 158 21.52 8.78 11.83
C SER A 158 20.33 9.58 12.36
N ALA A 159 19.52 10.18 11.49
CA ALA A 159 18.35 10.96 11.88
C ALA A 159 17.17 10.09 12.36
N ALA A 160 17.10 8.83 11.93
CA ALA A 160 16.02 7.89 12.28
C ALA A 160 16.16 7.27 13.69
N ILE A 161 17.22 7.59 14.45
CA ILE A 161 17.46 7.06 15.81
C ILE A 161 16.99 8.04 16.90
N ASP A 162 16.77 9.31 16.55
CA ASP A 162 16.43 10.38 17.51
C ASP A 162 14.92 10.74 17.55
N THR A 163 14.04 9.89 17.02
CA THR A 163 12.56 10.08 17.06
C THR A 163 11.85 8.83 17.55
#